data_AF-A0A8I0BAF3-F1
#
_entry.id   AF-A0A8I0BAF3-F1
#
_cell.length_a   1.000
_cell.length_b   1.000
_cell.length_c   1.000
_cell.angle_alpha   90.00
_cell.angle_beta   90.00
_cell.angle_gamma   90.00
#
_symmetry.space_group_name_H-M   'P 1'
#
loop_
_entity.id
_entity.type
_entity.pdbx_description
1 polymer ?
#
loop_
_entity_poly.entity_id
_entity_poly.type
_entity_poly.pdbx_seq_one_letter_code
_entity_poly.pdbx_strand_id
1 'polypeptide(L)' 'FRAHRTFLVNLQHVRAYSPWEGGRYVLVMDDEARTEITVSRLQAQEFKRRLQVLT' A
#
# COMPACT_ATOMS: atom_id res chain seq x y z
N PHE A 1 -2.68 3.57 -7.74
CA PHE A 1 -3.01 2.23 -7.19
C PHE A 1 -4.18 2.38 -6.23
N ARG A 2 -5.23 1.56 -6.36
CA ARG A 2 -6.42 1.67 -5.50
C ARG A 2 -6.23 0.80 -4.27
N ALA A 3 -5.66 1.35 -3.19
CA ALA A 3 -5.36 0.61 -1.98
C ALA A 3 -6.63 0.15 -1.22
N HIS A 4 -7.69 0.96 -1.31
CA HIS A 4 -8.99 0.71 -0.71
C HIS A 4 -10.09 1.26 -1.63
N ARG A 5 -11.36 0.90 -1.40
CA ARG A 5 -12.48 1.41 -2.22
C ARG A 5 -12.53 2.96 -2.27
N THR A 6 -12.11 3.62 -1.20
CA THR A 6 -12.08 5.08 -1.05
C THR A 6 -10.72 5.73 -1.29
N PHE A 7 -9.62 4.96 -1.44
CA PHE A 7 -8.27 5.52 -1.48
C PHE A 7 -7.55 5.18 -2.79
N LEU A 8 -7.13 6.23 -3.49
CA LEU A 8 -6.23 6.15 -4.64
C LEU A 8 -4.87 6.70 -4.22
N VAL A 9 -3.82 5.92 -4.44
CA VAL A 9 -2.47 6.20 -3.96
C VAL A 9 -1.49 6.24 -5.12
N ASN A 10 -0.55 7.17 -5.10
CA ASN A 10 0.58 7.16 -6.02
C ASN A 10 1.71 6.30 -5.42
N LEU A 11 1.99 5.14 -6.02
CA LEU A 11 3.02 4.22 -5.53
C LEU A 11 4.45 4.79 -5.61
N GLN A 12 4.69 5.74 -6.52
CA GLN A 12 6.00 6.40 -6.65
C GLN A 12 6.32 7.32 -5.46
N HIS A 13 5.31 7.71 -4.67
CA HIS A 13 5.46 8.53 -3.47
C HIS A 13 5.23 7.74 -2.19
N VAL A 14 5.32 6.41 -2.25
CA VAL A 14 5.31 5.57 -1.05
C VAL A 14 6.73 5.54 -0.51
N ARG A 15 6.91 5.97 0.74
CA ARG A 15 8.19 5.91 1.45
C ARG A 15 8.51 4.49 1.90
N ALA A 16 7.54 3.83 2.51
CA ALA A 16 7.69 2.49 3.06
C ALA A 16 6.35 1.75 3.07
N TYR A 17 6.41 0.43 3.19
CA TYR A 17 5.23 -0.39 3.44
C TYR A 17 5.56 -1.51 4.41
N SER A 18 4.56 -1.95 5.17
CA SER A 18 4.67 -3.08 6.08
C SER A 18 3.45 -4.00 5.97
N PRO A 19 3.61 -5.33 6.12
CA PRO A 19 2.49 -6.22 6.34
C PRO A 19 1.72 -5.82 7.60
N TRP A 20 0.40 -5.92 7.53
CA TRP A 20 -0.52 -5.71 8.65
C TRP A 20 -1.38 -6.96 8.86
N GLU A 21 -1.93 -7.09 10.06
CA GLU A 21 -2.84 -8.17 10.43
C GLU A 21 -3.94 -8.46 9.41
N GLY A 22 -4.20 -9.76 9.20
CA GLY A 22 -5.24 -10.24 8.30
C GLY A 22 -4.89 -10.11 6.81
N GLY A 23 -3.59 -10.10 6.47
CA GLY A 23 -3.13 -10.03 5.08
C GLY A 23 -3.35 -8.67 4.43
N ARG A 24 -3.43 -7.61 5.25
CA ARG A 24 -3.44 -6.22 4.82
C ARG A 24 -2.01 -5.69 4.74
N TYR A 25 -1.86 -4.51 4.18
CA TYR A 25 -0.60 -3.75 4.25
C TYR A 25 -0.91 -2.34 4.73
N VAL A 26 0.09 -1.67 5.31
CA VAL A 26 0.07 -0.22 5.49
C VAL A 26 1.16 0.39 4.64
N LEU A 27 0.82 1.47 3.96
CA LEU A 27 1.74 2.32 3.22
C LEU A 27 1.99 3.56 4.06
N VAL A 28 3.26 3.94 4.19
CA VAL A 28 3.67 5.25 4.70
C VAL A 28 4.00 6.10 3.48
N MET A 29 3.29 7.20 3.30
CA MET A 29 3.51 8.14 2.20
C MET A 29 4.73 9.03 2.47
N ASP A 30 5.35 9.54 1.40
CA ASP A 30 6.48 10.48 1.48
C ASP A 30 6.04 11.95 1.53
N ASP A 31 4.92 12.23 2.19
CA ASP A 31 4.48 13.57 2.55
C ASP A 31 4.99 13.96 3.96
N GLU A 32 4.89 15.24 4.31
CA GLU A 32 5.35 15.76 5.60
C GLU A 32 4.65 15.09 6.79
N ALA A 33 3.36 14.76 6.63
CA ALA A 33 2.55 14.14 7.66
C ALA A 33 2.79 12.62 7.79
N ARG A 34 3.60 12.00 6.92
CA ARG A 34 3.80 10.54 6.90
C ARG A 34 2.49 9.79 6.85
N THR A 35 1.59 10.25 5.98
CA THR A 35 0.22 9.75 5.93
C THR A 35 0.21 8.23 5.78
N GLU A 36 -0.47 7.55 6.70
CA GLU A 36 -0.63 6.10 6.67
C GLU A 36 -1.89 5.71 5.90
N ILE A 37 -1.73 4.81 4.93
CA ILE A 37 -2.83 4.33 4.09
C ILE A 37 -2.87 2.80 4.16
N THR A 38 -3.98 2.25 4.64
CA THR A 38 -4.19 0.81 4.62
C THR A 38 -4.53 0.30 3.23
N VAL A 39 -3.81 -0.72 2.79
CA VAL A 39 -4.17 -1.56 1.65
C VAL A 39 -5.05 -2.70 2.15
N SER A 40 -6.25 -2.79 1.58
CA SER A 40 -7.17 -3.88 1.88
C SER A 40 -6.60 -5.24 1.48
N ARG A 41 -7.04 -6.31 2.16
CA ARG A 41 -6.66 -7.69 1.82
C ARG A 41 -6.92 -8.04 0.35
N LEU A 42 -8.01 -7.53 -0.22
CA LEU A 42 -8.37 -7.75 -1.63
C LEU A 42 -7.36 -7.10 -2.60
N GLN A 43 -6.81 -5.95 -2.23
CA GLN A 43 -5.86 -5.19 -3.04
C GLN A 43 -4.40 -5.59 -2.77
N ALA A 44 -4.14 -6.33 -1.69
CA ALA A 44 -2.78 -6.74 -1.29
C ALA A 44 -2.08 -7.61 -2.34
N GLN A 45 -2.80 -8.47 -3.07
CA GLN A 45 -2.22 -9.28 -4.14
C GLN A 45 -1.78 -8.41 -5.34
N GLU A 46 -2.63 -7.46 -5.74
CA GLU A 46 -2.28 -6.51 -6.80
C GLU A 46 -1.14 -5.58 -6.38
N PHE A 47 -1.13 -5.15 -5.12
CA PHE A 47 -0.02 -4.37 -4.55
C PHE A 47 1.32 -5.08 -4.71
N LYS A 48 1.41 -6.35 -4.29
CA LYS A 48 2.62 -7.18 -4.42
C LYS A 48 3.08 -7.31 -5.87
N ARG A 49 2.14 -7.58 -6.80
CA ARG A 49 2.44 -7.68 -8.24
C ARG A 49 3.06 -6.39 -8.77
N ARG A 50 2.54 -5.23 -8.38
CA ARG A 50 3.05 -3.92 -8.82
C ARG A 50 4.42 -3.56 -8.26
N LEU A 51 4.75 -4.05 -7.07
CA LEU A 51 6.08 -3.86 -6.49
C LEU A 51 7.13 -4.82 -7.05
N GLN A 52 6.76 -5.71 -7.99
CA GLN A 52 7.64 -6.73 -8.55
C GLN A 52 8.27 -7.67 -7.49
N VAL A 53 7.71 -7.73 -6.27
CA VAL A 53 8.19 -8.61 -5.18
C VAL A 53 7.66 -10.04 -5.36
N LEU A 54 7.59 -10.52 -6.60
CA LEU A 54 7.35 -11.93 -6.91
C LEU A 54 8.64 -12.50 -7.49
N THR A 55 9.48 -13.02 -6.61
CA THR A 55 10.38 -14.14 -6.87
C THR A 55 9.89 -15.31 -6.02
#